data_AF-A0A350M9B6-F1
#
_entry.id   AF-A0A350M9B6-F1
#
_cell.length_a   1.000
_cell.length_b   1.000
_cell.length_c   1.000
_cell.angle_alpha   90.00
_cell.angle_beta   90.00
_cell.angle_gamma   90.00
#
_symmetry.space_group_name_H-M   'P 1'
#
loop_
_entity.id
_entity.type
_entity.pdbx_description
1 polymer ?
#
loop_
_entity_poly.entity_id
_entity_poly.type
_entity_poly.pdbx_seq_one_letter_code
_entity_poly.pdbx_strand_id
1 'polypeptide(L)'
;MGEMTKKSSLALWRKIHIYSFGYLKWPSIVISILFVIICLTGILYNHNHDFEFLKKGRVTTSILPDSYQQRLDKTREAQGLEDIFPDEAHSVPVIWLVKDLHTGDFFGRWGRIFYDLLGVSLIILAVTGCYLFLKINLPARAKRKGDS
;
A
#
# COMPACT_ATOMS: atom_id res chain seq x y z
N MET A 1 26.60 -6.57 37.66
CA MET A 1 27.09 -6.52 36.25
C MET A 1 25.99 -6.24 35.20
N GLY A 2 24.68 -6.29 35.53
CA GLY A 2 23.58 -6.05 34.57
C GLY A 2 23.06 -4.60 34.43
N GLU A 3 23.45 -3.67 35.31
CA GLU A 3 23.03 -2.26 35.21
C GLU A 3 23.81 -1.45 34.16
N MET A 4 25.11 -1.71 34.00
CA MET A 4 25.96 -1.00 33.02
C MET A 4 25.57 -1.33 31.58
N THR A 5 25.12 -2.55 31.30
CA THR A 5 24.70 -2.98 29.96
C THR A 5 23.36 -2.34 29.53
N LYS A 6 22.40 -2.21 30.45
CA LYS A 6 21.11 -1.52 30.23
C LYS A 6 21.26 -0.02 29.94
N LYS A 7 22.15 0.69 30.65
CA LYS A 7 22.39 2.13 30.39
C LYS A 7 23.01 2.36 29.02
N SER A 8 23.95 1.50 28.61
CA SER A 8 24.57 1.55 27.28
C SER A 8 23.56 1.28 26.16
N SER A 9 22.67 0.29 26.33
CA SER A 9 21.63 -0.03 25.34
C SER A 9 20.61 1.10 25.17
N LEU A 10 20.22 1.78 26.24
CA LEU A 10 19.30 2.93 26.19
C LEU A 10 19.94 4.15 25.50
N ALA A 11 21.23 4.41 25.75
CA ALA A 11 21.96 5.49 25.10
C ALA A 11 22.15 5.24 23.60
N LEU A 12 22.43 3.99 23.22
CA LEU A 12 22.52 3.57 21.82
C LEU A 12 21.17 3.70 21.11
N TRP A 13 20.09 3.23 21.73
CA TRP A 13 18.73 3.32 21.19
C TRP A 13 18.31 4.77 20.98
N ARG A 14 18.61 5.66 21.94
CA ARG A 14 18.34 7.10 21.82
C ARG A 14 19.11 7.75 20.67
N LYS A 15 20.38 7.37 20.47
CA LYS A 15 21.19 7.85 19.33
C LYS A 15 20.64 7.35 18.00
N ILE A 16 20.29 6.06 17.90
CA ILE A 16 19.69 5.47 16.70
C ILE A 16 18.36 6.15 16.38
N HIS A 17 17.50 6.38 17.38
CA HIS A 17 16.21 7.03 17.20
C HIS A 17 16.34 8.47 16.69
N ILE A 18 17.28 9.25 17.26
CA ILE A 18 17.52 10.64 16.85
C ILE A 18 18.17 10.72 15.46
N TYR A 19 19.15 9.87 15.16
CA TYR A 19 19.82 9.84 13.84
C TYR A 19 18.90 9.30 12.73
N SER A 20 18.09 8.28 13.02
CA SER A 20 17.09 7.74 12.09
C SER A 20 16.12 8.84 11.67
N PHE A 21 15.54 9.60 12.61
CA PHE A 21 14.65 10.72 12.29
C PHE A 21 15.32 11.83 11.46
N GLY A 22 16.65 11.97 11.53
CA GLY A 22 17.42 12.95 10.77
C GLY A 22 17.42 12.69 9.26
N TYR A 23 17.66 11.44 8.86
CA TYR A 23 17.78 11.00 7.47
C TYR A 23 16.48 10.45 6.87
N LEU A 24 15.54 9.99 7.71
CA LEU A 24 14.26 9.44 7.26
C LEU A 24 13.25 10.49 6.76
N LYS A 25 13.53 11.79 6.84
CA LYS A 25 12.58 12.87 6.49
C LYS A 25 12.15 12.85 5.02
N TRP A 26 13.12 12.73 4.12
CA TRP A 26 12.85 12.68 2.68
C TRP A 26 12.16 11.39 2.26
N PRO A 27 12.61 10.18 2.65
CA PRO A 27 11.89 8.96 2.32
C PRO A 27 10.50 8.92 2.98
N SER A 28 10.29 9.53 4.16
CA SER A 28 8.96 9.58 4.77
C SER A 28 7.98 10.45 3.97
N ILE A 29 8.44 11.56 3.38
CA ILE A 29 7.59 12.38 2.50
C ILE A 29 7.19 11.57 1.25
N VAL A 30 8.15 10.88 0.63
CA VAL A 30 7.88 10.03 -0.55
C VAL A 30 6.88 8.92 -0.20
N ILE A 31 7.09 8.21 0.91
CA ILE A 31 6.19 7.15 1.38
C ILE A 31 4.79 7.71 1.67
N SER A 32 4.69 8.90 2.29
CA SER A 32 3.40 9.55 2.56
C SER A 32 2.65 9.87 1.27
N ILE A 33 3.33 10.45 0.28
CA ILE A 33 2.74 10.73 -1.05
C ILE A 33 2.27 9.44 -1.71
N LEU A 34 3.09 8.38 -1.68
CA LEU A 34 2.69 7.07 -2.20
C LEU A 34 1.46 6.54 -1.47
N PHE A 35 1.40 6.61 -0.14
CA PHE A 35 0.22 6.21 0.64
C PHE A 35 -1.03 6.98 0.24
N VAL A 36 -0.93 8.30 0.05
CA VAL A 36 -2.05 9.12 -0.43
C VAL A 36 -2.51 8.62 -1.80
N ILE A 37 -1.59 8.36 -2.73
CA ILE A 37 -1.94 7.81 -4.05
C ILE A 37 -2.65 6.47 -3.91
N ILE A 38 -2.16 5.54 -3.09
CA ILE A 38 -2.76 4.21 -2.87
C ILE A 38 -4.17 4.32 -2.29
N CYS A 39 -4.37 5.20 -1.31
CA CYS A 39 -5.67 5.44 -0.71
C CYS A 39 -6.64 6.06 -1.71
N LEU A 40 -6.21 7.08 -2.46
CA LEU A 40 -7.04 7.74 -3.48
C LEU A 40 -7.43 6.77 -4.60
N THR A 41 -6.48 5.99 -5.13
CA THR A 41 -6.76 4.99 -6.17
C THR A 41 -7.64 3.85 -5.66
N GLY A 42 -7.50 3.45 -4.39
CA GLY A 42 -8.38 2.47 -3.76
C GLY A 42 -9.83 2.98 -3.64
N ILE A 43 -10.02 4.24 -3.22
CA ILE A 43 -11.34 4.87 -3.19
C ILE A 43 -11.95 4.93 -4.60
N LEU A 44 -11.18 5.39 -5.59
CA LEU A 44 -11.62 5.46 -6.99
C LEU A 44 -11.96 4.08 -7.55
N TYR A 45 -11.16 3.07 -7.26
CA TYR A 45 -11.38 1.70 -7.71
C TYR A 45 -12.66 1.11 -7.08
N ASN A 46 -12.89 1.34 -5.79
CA ASN A 46 -14.09 0.86 -5.11
C ASN A 46 -15.37 1.57 -5.61
N HIS A 47 -15.27 2.87 -5.91
CA HIS A 47 -16.38 3.68 -6.46
C HIS A 47 -16.37 3.73 -7.99
N ASN A 48 -15.79 2.73 -8.67
CA ASN A 48 -15.72 2.75 -10.13
C ASN A 48 -17.10 2.77 -10.79
N HIS A 49 -18.16 2.41 -10.05
CA HIS A 49 -19.53 2.51 -10.53
C HIS A 49 -20.10 3.92 -10.54
N ASP A 50 -19.64 4.78 -9.64
CA ASP A 50 -20.17 6.13 -9.44
C ASP A 50 -19.52 7.15 -10.39
N PHE A 51 -18.31 6.85 -10.86
CA PHE A 51 -17.54 7.72 -11.73
C PHE A 51 -17.55 7.22 -13.18
N GLU A 52 -18.37 7.85 -14.03
CA GLU A 52 -18.46 7.47 -15.45
C GLU A 52 -17.11 7.57 -16.18
N PHE A 53 -16.26 8.54 -15.81
CA PHE A 53 -14.95 8.72 -16.43
C PHE A 53 -14.01 7.54 -16.16
N LEU A 54 -14.18 6.80 -15.05
CA LEU A 54 -13.36 5.62 -14.76
C LEU A 54 -13.76 4.42 -15.62
N LYS A 55 -15.05 4.33 -15.97
CA LYS A 55 -15.61 3.27 -16.83
C LYS A 55 -15.38 3.53 -18.31
N LYS A 56 -15.70 4.74 -18.76
CA LYS A 56 -15.69 5.12 -20.18
C LYS A 56 -14.36 5.75 -20.60
N GLY A 57 -13.59 6.28 -19.65
CA GLY A 57 -12.31 6.90 -19.94
C GLY A 57 -11.30 5.86 -20.43
N ARG A 58 -10.63 6.21 -21.52
CA ARG A 58 -9.53 5.43 -22.09
C ARG A 58 -8.27 6.28 -22.11
N VAL A 59 -7.12 5.65 -21.89
CA VAL A 59 -5.81 6.28 -21.96
C VAL A 59 -5.00 5.61 -23.06
N THR A 60 -4.31 6.41 -23.86
CA THR A 60 -3.47 5.92 -24.94
C THR A 60 -2.29 5.13 -24.38
N THR A 61 -2.01 3.97 -24.96
CA THR A 61 -0.90 3.09 -24.54
C THR A 61 0.47 3.70 -24.81
N SER A 62 0.58 4.71 -25.68
CA SER A 62 1.84 5.43 -25.96
C SER A 62 2.46 6.15 -24.76
N ILE A 63 1.66 6.51 -23.76
CA ILE A 63 2.11 7.16 -22.52
C ILE A 63 2.38 6.12 -21.43
N LEU A 64 1.87 4.90 -21.61
CA LEU A 64 1.94 3.82 -20.63
C LEU A 64 3.08 2.85 -20.96
N PRO A 65 3.53 2.04 -20.00
CA PRO A 65 4.46 0.95 -20.28
C PRO A 65 3.90 -0.03 -21.32
N ASP A 66 4.76 -0.58 -22.19
CA ASP A 66 4.40 -1.53 -23.25
C ASP A 66 3.66 -2.79 -22.73
N SER A 67 3.83 -3.11 -21.45
CA SER A 67 3.10 -4.19 -20.79
C SER A 67 1.58 -4.03 -20.86
N TYR A 68 1.07 -2.79 -20.94
CA TYR A 68 -0.36 -2.52 -21.11
C TYR A 68 -0.85 -2.90 -22.50
N GLN A 69 -0.09 -2.56 -23.54
CA GLN A 69 -0.42 -2.96 -24.92
C GLN A 69 -0.40 -4.49 -25.04
N GLN A 70 0.66 -5.15 -24.53
CA GLN A 70 0.74 -6.61 -24.56
C GLN A 70 -0.42 -7.30 -23.83
N ARG A 71 -0.87 -6.75 -22.69
CA ARG A 71 -2.04 -7.26 -21.97
C ARG A 71 -3.33 -7.02 -22.73
N LEU A 72 -3.47 -5.86 -23.39
CA LEU A 72 -4.61 -5.54 -24.23
C LEU A 72 -4.70 -6.52 -25.41
N ASP A 73 -3.61 -6.73 -26.13
CA ASP A 73 -3.55 -7.64 -27.28
C ASP A 73 -3.94 -9.06 -26.88
N LYS A 74 -3.35 -9.59 -25.80
CA LYS A 74 -3.73 -10.91 -25.24
C LYS A 74 -5.20 -11.00 -24.82
N THR A 75 -5.76 -9.92 -24.28
CA THR A 75 -7.16 -9.89 -23.87
C THR A 75 -8.07 -9.88 -25.09
N ARG A 76 -7.70 -9.16 -26.14
CA ARG A 76 -8.46 -9.11 -27.40
C ARG A 76 -8.39 -10.42 -28.16
N GLU A 77 -7.21 -11.04 -28.25
CA GLU A 77 -6.99 -12.38 -28.80
C GLU A 77 -7.88 -13.41 -28.09
N ALA A 78 -7.85 -13.43 -26.76
CA ALA A 78 -8.67 -14.34 -25.96
C ALA A 78 -10.18 -14.13 -26.13
N GLN A 79 -10.61 -12.94 -26.53
CA GLN A 79 -12.02 -12.60 -26.79
C GLN A 79 -12.38 -12.67 -28.29
N GLY A 80 -11.43 -12.96 -29.18
CA GLY A 80 -11.64 -12.94 -30.63
C GLY A 80 -11.95 -11.54 -31.19
N LEU A 81 -11.44 -10.48 -30.55
CA LEU A 81 -11.73 -9.07 -30.87
C LEU A 81 -10.61 -8.37 -31.64
N GLU A 82 -9.61 -9.10 -32.16
CA GLU A 82 -8.40 -8.53 -32.77
C GLU A 82 -8.75 -7.45 -33.81
N ASP A 83 -9.61 -7.80 -34.78
CA ASP A 83 -9.94 -6.94 -35.92
C ASP A 83 -11.22 -6.10 -35.77
N ILE A 84 -11.97 -6.26 -34.67
CA ILE A 84 -13.32 -5.69 -34.54
C ILE A 84 -13.30 -4.19 -34.22
N PHE A 85 -12.26 -3.73 -33.51
CA PHE A 85 -12.13 -2.34 -33.08
C PHE A 85 -10.73 -1.81 -33.39
N PRO A 86 -10.44 -1.47 -34.66
CA PRO A 86 -9.12 -1.01 -35.08
C PRO A 86 -8.77 0.35 -34.46
N ASP A 87 -9.74 1.25 -34.31
CA ASP A 87 -9.54 2.59 -33.74
C ASP A 87 -9.20 2.56 -32.24
N GLU A 88 -9.53 1.47 -31.53
CA GLU A 88 -9.26 1.31 -30.10
C GLU A 88 -8.00 0.48 -29.79
N ALA A 89 -7.23 0.09 -30.81
CA ALA A 89 -6.08 -0.82 -30.67
C ALA A 89 -5.00 -0.30 -29.70
N HIS A 90 -4.86 1.01 -29.54
CA HIS A 90 -3.80 1.64 -28.74
C HIS A 90 -4.34 2.40 -27.52
N SER A 91 -5.42 1.90 -26.93
CA SER A 91 -6.02 2.53 -25.75
C SER A 91 -6.49 1.51 -24.74
N VAL A 92 -6.23 1.76 -23.46
CA VAL A 92 -6.66 0.89 -22.35
C VAL A 92 -7.62 1.64 -21.43
N PRO A 93 -8.54 0.93 -20.76
CA PRO A 93 -9.44 1.53 -19.79
C PRO A 93 -8.68 2.19 -18.63
N VAL A 94 -9.09 3.40 -18.22
CA VAL A 94 -8.51 4.12 -17.06
C VAL A 94 -8.54 3.25 -15.80
N ILE A 95 -9.59 2.45 -15.62
CA ILE A 95 -9.73 1.57 -14.46
C ILE A 95 -8.59 0.56 -14.30
N TRP A 96 -7.95 0.13 -15.40
CA TRP A 96 -6.77 -0.74 -15.32
C TRP A 96 -5.60 0.00 -14.68
N LEU A 97 -5.35 1.25 -15.11
CA LEU A 97 -4.30 2.08 -14.53
C LEU A 97 -4.55 2.35 -13.04
N VAL A 98 -5.79 2.70 -12.67
CA VAL A 98 -6.16 2.94 -11.26
C VAL A 98 -5.92 1.70 -10.41
N LYS A 99 -6.33 0.53 -10.91
CA LYS A 99 -6.11 -0.76 -10.23
C LYS A 99 -4.62 -1.08 -10.10
N ASP A 100 -3.84 -0.89 -11.14
CA ASP A 100 -2.42 -1.22 -11.16
C ASP A 100 -1.61 -0.27 -10.28
N LEU A 101 -2.02 1.00 -10.17
CA LEU A 101 -1.47 1.95 -9.20
C LEU A 101 -1.82 1.58 -7.76
N HIS A 102 -3.06 1.12 -7.50
CA HIS A 102 -3.48 0.69 -6.17
C HIS A 102 -2.76 -0.58 -5.69
N THR A 103 -2.57 -1.54 -6.60
CA THR A 103 -1.95 -2.85 -6.31
C THR A 103 -0.41 -2.82 -6.38
N GLY A 104 0.16 -1.71 -6.87
CA GLY A 104 1.60 -1.59 -7.10
C GLY A 104 2.09 -2.31 -8.36
N ASP A 105 1.19 -2.89 -9.16
CA ASP A 105 1.54 -3.58 -10.40
C ASP A 105 2.02 -2.63 -11.50
N PHE A 106 1.75 -1.32 -11.35
CA PHE A 106 2.25 -0.28 -12.25
C PHE A 106 3.79 -0.31 -12.38
N PHE A 107 4.51 -0.60 -11.29
CA PHE A 107 5.98 -0.73 -11.28
C PHE A 107 6.43 -2.19 -11.50
N GLY A 108 5.53 -3.06 -11.93
CA GLY A 108 5.76 -4.49 -12.11
C GLY A 108 6.07 -5.22 -10.80
N ARG A 109 6.92 -6.24 -10.90
CA ARG A 109 7.19 -7.17 -9.79
C ARG A 109 7.72 -6.49 -8.53
N TRP A 110 8.61 -5.52 -8.68
CA TRP A 110 9.22 -4.81 -7.55
C TRP A 110 8.20 -3.94 -6.81
N GLY A 111 7.30 -3.29 -7.55
CA GLY A 111 6.19 -2.54 -6.96
C GLY A 111 5.30 -3.44 -6.12
N ARG A 112 4.90 -4.59 -6.67
CA ARG A 112 4.04 -5.54 -5.96
C ARG A 112 4.65 -6.00 -4.62
N ILE A 113 5.92 -6.40 -4.62
CA ILE A 113 6.63 -6.82 -3.39
C ILE A 113 6.69 -5.67 -2.38
N PHE A 114 6.97 -4.45 -2.84
CA PHE A 114 7.01 -3.28 -1.97
C PHE A 114 5.65 -3.00 -1.31
N TYR A 115 4.56 -3.08 -2.08
CA TYR A 115 3.20 -2.88 -1.58
C TYR A 115 2.78 -3.97 -0.59
N ASP A 116 3.13 -5.23 -0.87
CA ASP A 116 2.89 -6.35 0.06
C ASP A 116 3.62 -6.12 1.39
N LEU A 117 4.87 -5.65 1.35
CA LEU A 117 5.63 -5.30 2.57
C LEU A 117 4.99 -4.14 3.35
N LEU A 118 4.47 -3.12 2.67
CA LEU A 118 3.72 -2.04 3.31
C LEU A 118 2.46 -2.60 3.98
N GLY A 119 1.69 -3.45 3.29
CA GLY A 119 0.51 -4.10 3.83
C GLY A 119 0.80 -4.95 5.07
N VAL A 120 1.83 -5.80 5.01
CA VAL A 120 2.28 -6.60 6.16
C VAL A 120 2.70 -5.72 7.34
N SER A 121 3.40 -4.60 7.06
CA SER A 121 3.79 -3.65 8.10
C SER A 121 2.57 -3.03 8.80
N LEU A 122 1.52 -2.69 8.05
CA LEU A 122 0.27 -2.18 8.61
C LEU A 122 -0.48 -3.24 9.43
N ILE A 123 -0.48 -4.50 8.99
CA ILE A 123 -1.08 -5.61 9.75
C ILE A 123 -0.37 -5.77 11.10
N ILE A 124 0.97 -5.80 11.10
CA ILE A 124 1.76 -5.92 12.35
C ILE A 124 1.46 -4.74 13.28
N LEU A 125 1.39 -3.52 12.73
CA LEU A 125 1.07 -2.32 13.50
C LEU A 125 -0.34 -2.39 14.09
N ALA A 126 -1.34 -2.80 13.31
CA ALA A 126 -2.72 -2.95 13.75
C ALA A 126 -2.84 -4.02 14.85
N VAL A 127 -2.27 -5.20 14.66
CA VAL A 127 -2.29 -6.29 15.65
C VAL A 127 -1.60 -5.88 16.94
N THR A 128 -0.44 -5.23 16.85
CA THR A 128 0.30 -4.75 18.03
C THR A 128 -0.50 -3.68 18.76
N GLY A 129 -1.10 -2.73 18.04
CA GLY A 129 -1.96 -1.70 18.60
C GLY A 129 -3.18 -2.29 19.31
N CYS A 130 -3.87 -3.24 18.69
CA CYS A 130 -5.01 -3.95 19.29
C CYS A 130 -4.59 -4.72 20.56
N TYR A 131 -3.48 -5.45 20.51
CA TYR A 131 -2.96 -6.19 21.67
C TYR A 131 -2.66 -5.25 22.85
N LEU A 132 -1.98 -4.13 22.61
CA LEU A 132 -1.69 -3.14 23.64
C LEU A 132 -2.95 -2.49 24.18
N PHE A 133 -3.90 -2.12 23.32
CA PHE A 133 -5.19 -1.56 23.72
C PHE A 133 -5.94 -2.51 24.66
N LEU A 134 -6.05 -3.79 24.30
CA LEU A 134 -6.69 -4.78 25.16
C LEU A 134 -5.91 -4.98 26.46
N LYS A 135 -4.58 -5.13 26.43
CA LYS A 135 -3.78 -5.35 27.64
C LYS A 135 -3.80 -4.16 28.61
N ILE A 136 -3.73 -2.93 28.10
CA ILE A 136 -3.72 -1.70 28.91
C ILE A 136 -5.12 -1.42 29.46
N ASN A 137 -6.17 -1.68 28.68
CA ASN A 137 -7.55 -1.41 29.09
C ASN A 137 -8.28 -2.58 29.74
N LEU A 138 -7.69 -3.77 29.82
CA LEU A 138 -8.16 -4.86 30.68
C LEU A 138 -7.68 -4.57 32.11
N PRO A 139 -8.53 -4.03 33.00
CA PRO A 139 -8.11 -3.70 34.34
C PRO A 139 -7.75 -4.97 35.09
N ALA A 140 -6.74 -4.87 35.95
CA ALA A 140 -6.48 -5.82 37.03
C ALA A 140 -7.65 -5.85 38.05
N ARG A 141 -8.88 -6.12 37.61
CA ARG A 141 -10.12 -6.09 38.39
C ARG A 141 -10.56 -7.50 38.81
N ALA A 142 -9.61 -8.33 39.24
CA ALA A 142 -9.91 -9.67 39.76
C ALA A 142 -8.99 -10.10 40.91
N LYS A 143 -8.41 -9.15 41.67
CA LYS A 143 -7.58 -9.50 42.85
C LYS A 143 -7.74 -8.54 44.05
N ARG A 144 -8.98 -8.06 44.29
CA ARG A 144 -9.38 -7.35 45.53
C ARG A 144 -10.77 -7.80 46.00
N LYS A 145 -11.01 -9.11 46.10
CA LYS A 145 -12.27 -9.64 46.68
C LYS A 145 -12.06 -11.00 47.35
N GLY A 146 -10.97 -11.14 48.10
CA GLY A 146 -10.60 -12.38 48.81
C GLY A 146 -10.08 -12.17 50.24
N ASP A 147 -10.18 -10.96 50.79
CA ASP A 147 -9.95 -10.68 52.22
C ASP A 147 -11.25 -10.04 52.77
N SER A 148 -12.19 -10.87 53.22
CA SER A 148 -13.31 -10.50 54.09
C SER A 148 -13.82 -11.77 54.77
#